data_AF-A0A960IJ03-F1
#
_entry.id   AF-A0A960IJ03-F1
#
_cell.length_a   1.000
_cell.length_b   1.000
_cell.length_c   1.000
_cell.angle_alpha   90.00
_cell.angle_beta   90.00
_cell.angle_gamma   90.00
#
_symmetry.space_group_name_H-M   'P 1'
#
loop_
_entity.id
_entity.type
_entity.pdbx_description
1 polymer ?
#
loop_
_entity_poly.entity_id
_entity_poly.type
_entity_poly.pdbx_seq_one_letter_code
_entity_poly.pdbx_strand_id
1 'polypeptide(L)'
;MTVPRRSIDPVDRQDWVRRYTERGLAVVVLYGIDPATGGCECHKGEACTSAGKHPRFSGWRQKASSNAHRIIALLDKHPNSNIGLATGRSFGVVIDLDPRHGSERSLRQLERVYGDLPATRTAVTGSGGEHRVFRWPEGQWVGNSIPALDPYAGSKGGIDVRGDGGLIVVEPSVHVTGAVYRWMPGFDEPIADLPDRLRGRLAADDLLARPNSVTPYGWMALIDEAANVRGAAEGSRHDTLLRAANRIGQLVGGEEIDWASATSYLVEAALAQEAPLDPEEIEVTVDHGLRFGVQSPRTAPPAFTGREDALASLAVIGEVVRRLDWPDHAGKRHFEVLMAHTRIATRAGGPGRYWAAERTVAQEMGTDNRNRVRRAHEELQELGWLKVIAESKGGQGRTWRIKLPANVLHTHP
;
A
#
# COMPACT_ATOMS: atom_id res chain seq x y z
N MET A 1 -12.03 -39.86 -12.01
CA MET A 1 -10.56 -40.07 -12.04
C MET A 1 -9.91 -38.70 -11.93
N THR A 2 -9.32 -38.39 -10.79
CA THR A 2 -8.55 -37.15 -10.56
C THR A 2 -7.26 -37.26 -11.37
N VAL A 3 -7.07 -36.37 -12.35
CA VAL A 3 -5.78 -36.23 -13.04
C VAL A 3 -4.74 -35.89 -11.97
N PRO A 4 -3.65 -36.67 -11.80
CA PRO A 4 -2.61 -36.33 -10.84
C PRO A 4 -2.07 -34.94 -11.18
N ARG A 5 -2.15 -34.02 -10.22
CA ARG A 5 -1.65 -32.65 -10.40
C ARG A 5 -0.12 -32.71 -10.52
N ARG A 6 0.43 -31.99 -11.49
CA ARG A 6 1.89 -31.93 -11.70
C ARG A 6 2.57 -31.39 -10.44
N SER A 7 3.43 -32.19 -9.83
CA SER A 7 4.47 -31.71 -8.92
C SER A 7 5.58 -31.03 -9.73
N ILE A 8 6.25 -30.06 -9.13
CA ILE A 8 7.44 -29.46 -9.73
C ILE A 8 8.55 -30.50 -9.70
N ASP A 9 9.18 -30.76 -10.84
CA ASP A 9 10.38 -31.60 -10.89
C ASP A 9 11.51 -30.89 -10.12
N PRO A 10 12.06 -31.49 -9.05
CA PRO A 10 13.13 -30.88 -8.27
C PRO A 10 14.38 -30.55 -9.09
N VAL A 11 14.73 -31.37 -10.09
CA VAL A 11 15.92 -31.16 -10.93
C VAL A 11 15.70 -29.93 -11.80
N ASP A 12 14.58 -29.88 -12.52
CA ASP A 12 14.19 -28.73 -13.35
C ASP A 12 14.16 -27.43 -12.52
N ARG A 13 13.59 -27.46 -11.31
CA ARG A 13 13.58 -26.28 -10.43
C ARG A 13 14.97 -25.83 -10.02
N GLN A 14 15.87 -26.75 -9.68
CA GLN A 14 17.24 -26.38 -9.32
C GLN A 14 18.00 -25.78 -10.51
N ASP A 15 17.78 -26.30 -11.73
CA ASP A 15 18.37 -25.75 -12.95
C ASP A 15 17.87 -24.32 -13.23
N TRP A 16 16.57 -24.06 -13.04
CA TRP A 16 16.04 -22.71 -13.11
C TRP A 16 16.63 -21.77 -12.05
N VAL A 17 16.78 -22.23 -10.81
CA VAL A 17 17.45 -21.44 -9.77
C VAL A 17 18.86 -21.07 -10.20
N ARG A 18 19.65 -22.00 -10.73
CA ARG A 18 21.00 -21.72 -11.25
C ARG A 18 20.94 -20.68 -12.37
N ARG A 19 20.07 -20.88 -13.35
CA ARG A 19 19.90 -19.97 -14.49
C ARG A 19 19.57 -18.53 -14.07
N TYR A 20 18.71 -18.36 -13.07
CA TYR A 20 18.37 -17.04 -12.53
C TYR A 20 19.52 -16.42 -11.74
N THR A 21 20.12 -17.20 -10.84
CA THR A 21 21.19 -16.72 -9.96
C THR A 21 22.49 -16.41 -10.69
N GLU A 22 22.83 -17.15 -11.76
CA GLU A 22 23.95 -16.85 -12.66
C GLU A 22 23.82 -15.49 -13.36
N ARG A 23 22.59 -15.00 -13.55
CA ARG A 23 22.30 -13.65 -14.06
C ARG A 23 22.21 -12.60 -12.94
N GLY A 24 22.63 -12.96 -11.72
CA GLY A 24 22.59 -12.09 -10.55
C GLY A 24 21.19 -11.85 -9.98
N LEU A 25 20.16 -12.58 -10.46
CA LEU A 25 18.79 -12.34 -10.05
C LEU A 25 18.53 -12.89 -8.64
N ALA A 26 17.85 -12.09 -7.83
CA ALA A 26 17.49 -12.48 -6.46
C ALA A 26 16.25 -13.39 -6.48
N VAL A 27 16.46 -14.67 -6.20
CA VAL A 27 15.40 -15.68 -6.15
C VAL A 27 14.74 -15.68 -4.77
N VAL A 28 13.42 -15.82 -4.75
CA VAL A 28 12.57 -15.88 -3.55
C VAL A 28 11.91 -17.25 -3.46
N VAL A 29 11.97 -17.88 -2.28
CA VAL A 29 11.25 -19.12 -2.01
C VAL A 29 9.82 -18.80 -1.59
N LEU A 30 8.84 -19.33 -2.33
CA LEU A 30 7.42 -19.12 -2.10
C LEU A 30 6.78 -20.38 -1.51
N TYR A 31 5.57 -20.24 -0.96
CA TYR A 31 4.78 -21.43 -0.67
C TYR A 31 4.47 -22.19 -1.96
N GLY A 32 4.39 -23.52 -1.85
CA GLY A 32 4.00 -24.42 -2.92
C GLY A 32 2.49 -24.68 -2.97
N ILE A 33 2.10 -25.51 -3.93
CA ILE A 33 0.79 -26.17 -3.93
C ILE A 33 1.01 -27.58 -3.40
N ASP A 34 0.24 -27.96 -2.39
CA ASP A 34 0.25 -29.30 -1.83
C ASP A 34 -0.33 -30.28 -2.88
N PRO A 35 0.43 -31.30 -3.32
CA PRO A 35 -0.03 -32.25 -4.32
C PRO A 35 -1.19 -33.14 -3.84
N ALA A 36 -1.35 -33.33 -2.52
CA ALA A 36 -2.42 -34.17 -1.95
C ALA A 36 -3.76 -33.44 -1.89
N THR A 37 -3.75 -32.17 -1.47
CA THR A 37 -4.98 -31.37 -1.29
C THR A 37 -5.26 -30.45 -2.48
N GLY A 38 -4.24 -30.06 -3.24
CA GLY A 38 -4.34 -29.01 -4.25
C GLY A 38 -4.45 -27.60 -3.67
N GLY A 39 -4.36 -27.45 -2.34
CA GLY A 39 -4.34 -26.17 -1.63
C GLY A 39 -2.94 -25.59 -1.47
N CYS A 40 -2.83 -24.42 -0.85
CA CYS A 40 -1.53 -23.83 -0.53
C CYS A 40 -0.88 -24.59 0.64
N GLU A 41 0.45 -24.80 0.62
CA GLU A 41 1.17 -25.41 1.74
C GLU A 41 1.28 -24.51 2.99
N CYS A 42 0.71 -23.30 2.96
CA CYS A 42 0.68 -22.45 4.14
C CYS A 42 -0.43 -22.89 5.10
N HIS A 43 -0.42 -22.36 6.32
CA HIS A 43 -1.42 -22.69 7.35
C HIS A 43 -2.88 -22.43 6.93
N LYS A 44 -3.13 -21.68 5.86
CA LYS A 44 -4.48 -21.42 5.33
C LYS A 44 -4.98 -22.50 4.36
N GLY A 45 -4.12 -23.39 3.87
CA GLY A 45 -4.53 -24.48 2.98
C GLY A 45 -5.31 -24.00 1.75
N GLU A 46 -6.46 -24.64 1.51
CA GLU A 46 -7.41 -24.31 0.44
C GLU A 46 -8.05 -22.91 0.59
N ALA A 47 -8.13 -22.37 1.80
CA ALA A 47 -8.66 -21.02 2.05
C ALA A 47 -7.67 -19.89 1.70
N CYS A 48 -6.48 -20.22 1.21
CA CYS A 48 -5.47 -19.23 0.84
C CYS A 48 -5.84 -18.48 -0.45
N THR A 49 -6.09 -17.18 -0.35
CA THR A 49 -6.41 -16.31 -1.50
C THR A 49 -5.22 -16.00 -2.42
N SER A 50 -4.00 -16.43 -2.06
CA SER A 50 -2.78 -16.23 -2.85
C SER A 50 -1.96 -17.52 -2.95
N ALA A 51 -2.66 -18.67 -3.02
CA ALA A 51 -2.04 -19.99 -3.05
C ALA A 51 -0.89 -20.09 -4.04
N GLY A 52 0.30 -20.49 -3.56
CA GLY A 52 1.50 -20.63 -4.38
C GLY A 52 2.19 -19.32 -4.80
N LYS A 53 1.66 -18.14 -4.43
CA LYS A 53 2.13 -16.83 -4.93
C LYS A 53 2.75 -15.92 -3.87
N HIS A 54 2.80 -16.37 -2.61
CA HIS A 54 3.31 -15.56 -1.50
C HIS A 54 4.56 -16.18 -0.86
N PRO A 55 5.47 -15.35 -0.30
CA PRO A 55 6.72 -15.82 0.29
C PRO A 55 6.53 -16.86 1.38
N ARG A 56 7.44 -17.84 1.43
CA ARG A 56 7.47 -18.86 2.49
C ARG A 56 7.91 -18.28 3.83
N PHE A 57 8.87 -17.37 3.79
CA PHE A 57 9.54 -16.82 4.98
C PHE A 57 9.17 -15.35 5.20
N SER A 58 8.98 -14.94 6.46
CA SER A 58 8.89 -13.53 6.84
C SER A 58 10.22 -12.82 6.55
N GLY A 59 10.17 -11.50 6.30
CA GLY A 59 11.36 -10.75 5.88
C GLY A 59 11.96 -11.27 4.57
N TRP A 60 11.10 -11.69 3.62
CA TRP A 60 11.54 -12.32 2.38
C TRP A 60 12.49 -11.44 1.55
N ARG A 61 12.36 -10.11 1.63
CA ARG A 61 13.22 -9.17 0.89
C ARG A 61 14.69 -9.32 1.27
N GLN A 62 14.97 -9.51 2.56
CA GLN A 62 16.33 -9.76 3.08
C GLN A 62 16.79 -11.21 2.83
N LYS A 63 15.86 -12.12 2.52
CA LYS A 63 16.14 -13.54 2.29
C LYS A 63 16.23 -13.90 0.81
N ALA A 64 15.70 -13.06 -0.07
CA ALA A 64 15.88 -13.14 -1.52
C ALA A 64 17.38 -13.15 -1.81
N SER A 65 17.82 -14.03 -2.71
CA SER A 65 19.25 -14.24 -2.90
C SER A 65 19.59 -14.68 -4.31
N SER A 66 20.68 -14.14 -4.83
CA SER A 66 21.36 -14.64 -6.03
C SER A 66 22.36 -15.76 -5.71
N ASN A 67 22.39 -16.28 -4.48
CA ASN A 67 23.23 -17.43 -4.13
C ASN A 67 22.44 -18.74 -4.35
N ALA A 68 22.78 -19.46 -5.43
CA ALA A 68 22.13 -20.72 -5.80
C ALA A 68 22.13 -21.75 -4.67
N HIS A 69 23.27 -21.95 -3.99
CA HIS A 69 23.40 -22.95 -2.92
C HIS A 69 22.44 -22.67 -1.77
N ARG A 70 22.30 -21.41 -1.37
CA ARG A 70 21.37 -21.01 -0.31
C ARG A 70 19.92 -21.28 -0.69
N ILE A 71 19.53 -20.97 -1.92
CA ILE A 71 18.15 -21.17 -2.39
C ILE A 71 17.84 -22.66 -2.55
N ILE A 72 18.75 -23.43 -3.16
CA ILE A 72 18.61 -24.88 -3.33
C ILE A 72 18.46 -25.57 -1.97
N ALA A 73 19.31 -25.23 -0.98
CA ALA A 73 19.21 -25.80 0.37
C ALA A 73 17.86 -25.52 1.07
N LEU A 74 17.20 -24.39 0.76
CA LEU A 74 15.85 -24.10 1.25
C LEU A 74 14.79 -24.92 0.50
N LEU A 75 14.97 -25.13 -0.80
CA LEU A 75 14.05 -25.93 -1.63
C LEU A 75 14.12 -27.42 -1.30
N ASP A 76 15.29 -27.95 -0.95
CA ASP A 76 15.45 -29.35 -0.52
C ASP A 76 14.65 -29.63 0.76
N LYS A 77 14.59 -28.64 1.67
CA LYS A 77 13.76 -28.72 2.89
C LYS A 77 12.27 -28.52 2.62
N HIS A 78 11.91 -27.94 1.48
CA HIS A 78 10.54 -27.58 1.13
C HIS A 78 10.24 -27.93 -0.34
N PRO A 79 10.15 -29.23 -0.66
CA PRO A 79 10.25 -29.74 -2.02
C PRO A 79 9.10 -29.34 -2.95
N ASN A 80 7.96 -28.87 -2.45
CA ASN A 80 6.86 -28.37 -3.29
C ASN A 80 6.87 -26.85 -3.48
N SER A 81 7.84 -26.13 -2.90
CA SER A 81 7.88 -24.66 -2.96
C SER A 81 7.99 -24.15 -4.40
N ASN A 82 7.19 -23.14 -4.70
CA ASN A 82 7.37 -22.32 -5.88
C ASN A 82 8.60 -21.39 -5.71
N ILE A 83 9.05 -20.83 -6.82
CA ILE A 83 10.10 -19.80 -6.86
C ILE A 83 9.58 -18.52 -7.51
N GLY A 84 10.06 -17.39 -7.00
CA GLY A 84 9.83 -16.08 -7.58
C GLY A 84 11.13 -15.33 -7.78
N LEU A 85 11.05 -14.23 -8.52
CA LEU A 85 12.15 -13.26 -8.67
C LEU A 85 11.76 -11.95 -8.00
N ALA A 86 12.67 -11.37 -7.23
CA ALA A 86 12.51 -9.99 -6.76
C ALA A 86 12.58 -9.04 -7.96
N THR A 87 11.57 -8.19 -8.08
CA THR A 87 11.53 -7.12 -9.09
C THR A 87 12.26 -5.89 -8.57
N GLY A 88 12.40 -4.87 -9.40
CA GLY A 88 13.22 -3.70 -9.08
C GLY A 88 14.58 -3.74 -9.74
N ARG A 89 15.55 -3.03 -9.18
CA ARG A 89 16.89 -2.83 -9.77
C ARG A 89 17.62 -4.12 -10.16
N SER A 90 17.38 -5.21 -9.43
CA SER A 90 18.01 -6.51 -9.69
C SER A 90 17.47 -7.24 -10.92
N PHE A 91 16.30 -6.85 -11.45
CA PHE A 91 15.66 -7.59 -12.54
C PHE A 91 14.97 -6.69 -13.57
N GLY A 92 14.16 -5.73 -13.11
CA GLY A 92 13.38 -4.85 -13.95
C GLY A 92 12.05 -4.44 -13.32
N VAL A 93 11.30 -3.63 -14.06
CA VAL A 93 9.92 -3.27 -13.78
C VAL A 93 9.02 -4.26 -14.50
N VAL A 94 8.03 -4.85 -13.82
CA VAL A 94 7.10 -5.78 -14.47
C VAL A 94 5.71 -5.15 -14.58
N ILE A 95 5.12 -5.25 -15.77
CA ILE A 95 3.69 -4.99 -15.98
C ILE A 95 2.97 -6.34 -15.92
N ASP A 96 2.20 -6.55 -14.86
CA ASP A 96 1.42 -7.75 -14.56
C ASP A 96 0.00 -7.57 -15.10
N LEU A 97 -0.35 -8.38 -16.09
CA LEU A 97 -1.60 -8.33 -16.84
C LEU A 97 -2.47 -9.53 -16.43
N ASP A 98 -3.51 -9.30 -15.61
CA ASP A 98 -4.47 -10.34 -15.23
C ASP A 98 -5.80 -10.20 -16.00
N PRO A 99 -6.10 -11.10 -16.96
CA PRO A 99 -7.33 -11.01 -17.76
C PRO A 99 -8.59 -11.12 -16.91
N ARG A 100 -8.53 -11.73 -15.72
CA ARG A 100 -9.67 -11.82 -14.78
C ARG A 100 -10.09 -10.46 -14.24
N HIS A 101 -9.23 -9.47 -14.36
CA HIS A 101 -9.45 -8.09 -13.94
C HIS A 101 -9.54 -7.12 -15.12
N GLY A 102 -9.73 -7.63 -16.34
CA GLY A 102 -9.94 -6.79 -17.53
C GLY A 102 -8.66 -6.18 -18.09
N SER A 103 -7.51 -6.84 -17.91
CA SER A 103 -6.19 -6.38 -18.38
C SER A 103 -6.16 -5.96 -19.84
N GLU A 104 -6.92 -6.63 -20.72
CA GLU A 104 -6.96 -6.30 -22.14
C GLU A 104 -7.50 -4.88 -22.41
N ARG A 105 -8.54 -4.47 -21.67
CA ARG A 105 -9.09 -3.11 -21.77
C ARG A 105 -8.13 -2.09 -21.16
N SER A 106 -7.58 -2.38 -19.98
CA SER A 106 -6.62 -1.49 -19.33
C SER A 106 -5.36 -1.32 -20.17
N LEU A 107 -4.89 -2.38 -20.83
CA LEU A 107 -3.70 -2.37 -21.68
C LEU A 107 -3.93 -1.48 -22.90
N ARG A 108 -5.03 -1.68 -23.63
CA ARG A 108 -5.36 -0.79 -24.77
C ARG A 108 -5.43 0.67 -24.37
N GLN A 109 -5.92 0.97 -23.16
CA GLN A 109 -5.99 2.35 -22.70
C GLN A 109 -4.61 2.89 -22.30
N LEU A 110 -3.80 2.09 -21.62
CA LEU A 110 -2.42 2.41 -21.31
C LEU A 110 -1.63 2.70 -22.59
N GLU A 111 -1.74 1.85 -23.60
CA GLU A 111 -1.05 2.01 -24.89
C GLU A 111 -1.53 3.24 -25.66
N ARG A 112 -2.83 3.56 -25.62
CA ARG A 112 -3.36 4.81 -26.20
C ARG A 112 -2.79 6.07 -25.57
N VAL A 113 -2.54 6.06 -24.26
CA VAL A 113 -2.10 7.26 -23.52
C VAL A 113 -0.57 7.38 -23.54
N TYR A 114 0.13 6.28 -23.32
CA TYR A 114 1.58 6.26 -23.08
C TYR A 114 2.40 5.63 -24.20
N GLY A 115 1.74 5.15 -25.27
CA GLY A 115 2.37 4.47 -26.39
C GLY A 115 2.37 2.95 -26.23
N ASP A 116 2.46 2.25 -27.36
CA ASP A 116 2.45 0.78 -27.41
C ASP A 116 3.59 0.19 -26.58
N LEU A 117 3.29 -0.88 -25.84
CA LEU A 117 4.32 -1.59 -25.09
C LEU A 117 5.15 -2.45 -26.07
N PRO A 118 6.48 -2.26 -26.14
CA PRO A 118 7.30 -3.08 -27.01
C PRO A 118 7.29 -4.53 -26.55
N ALA A 119 7.51 -5.45 -27.50
CA ALA A 119 7.78 -6.84 -27.19
C ALA A 119 9.00 -6.92 -26.26
N THR A 120 8.88 -7.71 -25.20
CA THR A 120 9.91 -7.86 -24.17
C THR A 120 9.81 -9.23 -23.52
N ARG A 121 10.82 -9.62 -22.75
CA ARG A 121 10.81 -10.84 -21.94
C ARG A 121 9.50 -10.96 -21.16
N THR A 122 8.75 -12.02 -21.46
CA THR A 122 7.39 -12.21 -20.97
C THR A 122 7.23 -13.59 -20.36
N ALA A 123 6.60 -13.67 -19.18
CA ALA A 123 6.16 -14.93 -18.60
C ALA A 123 4.63 -15.04 -18.66
N VAL A 124 4.11 -16.17 -19.13
CA VAL A 124 2.69 -16.49 -19.05
C VAL A 124 2.39 -17.04 -17.66
N THR A 125 1.33 -16.53 -17.04
CA THR A 125 0.91 -16.93 -15.70
C THR A 125 -0.05 -18.12 -15.76
N GLY A 126 -0.11 -18.92 -14.69
CA GLY A 126 -1.03 -20.06 -14.63
C GLY A 126 -2.53 -19.69 -14.58
N SER A 127 -2.86 -18.39 -14.49
CA SER A 127 -4.22 -17.86 -14.62
C SER A 127 -4.60 -17.42 -16.04
N GLY A 128 -3.67 -17.51 -17.00
CA GLY A 128 -3.84 -17.06 -18.38
C GLY A 128 -3.45 -15.60 -18.64
N GLY A 129 -2.81 -14.95 -17.67
CA GLY A 129 -2.27 -13.59 -17.80
C GLY A 129 -0.78 -13.56 -18.16
N GLU A 130 -0.17 -12.39 -18.09
CA GLU A 130 1.23 -12.17 -18.50
C GLU A 130 2.00 -11.28 -17.51
N HIS A 131 3.27 -11.59 -17.31
CA HIS A 131 4.25 -10.70 -16.69
C HIS A 131 5.19 -10.19 -17.78
N ARG A 132 5.06 -8.91 -18.18
CA ARG A 132 5.96 -8.28 -19.17
C ARG A 132 7.06 -7.51 -18.45
N VAL A 133 8.32 -7.92 -18.63
CA VAL A 133 9.47 -7.38 -17.90
C VAL A 133 10.14 -6.30 -18.72
N PHE A 134 10.31 -5.11 -18.15
CA PHE A 134 11.00 -3.98 -18.77
C PHE A 134 12.26 -3.61 -17.98
N ARG A 135 13.21 -2.96 -18.68
CA ARG A 135 14.47 -2.54 -18.10
C ARG A 135 14.19 -1.58 -16.95
N TRP A 136 14.93 -1.74 -15.85
CA TRP A 136 14.90 -0.78 -14.77
C TRP A 136 15.37 0.59 -15.28
N PRO A 137 14.57 1.67 -15.13
CA PRO A 137 15.01 2.99 -15.54
C PRO A 137 16.08 3.50 -14.57
N GLU A 138 17.34 3.52 -14.99
CA GLU A 138 18.43 4.02 -14.15
C GLU A 138 18.21 5.48 -13.74
N GLY A 139 18.54 5.80 -12.50
CA GLY A 139 18.32 7.13 -11.93
C GLY A 139 16.87 7.42 -11.53
N GLN A 140 15.96 6.44 -11.63
CA GLN A 140 14.56 6.57 -11.18
C GLN A 140 14.19 5.42 -10.23
N TRP A 141 13.36 5.70 -9.23
CA TRP A 141 12.68 4.67 -8.46
C TRP A 141 11.29 4.39 -9.02
N VAL A 142 10.97 3.09 -9.09
CA VAL A 142 9.64 2.60 -9.48
C VAL A 142 9.14 1.71 -8.36
N GLY A 143 8.02 2.10 -7.74
CA GLY A 143 7.40 1.36 -6.64
C GLY A 143 6.63 0.11 -7.08
N ASN A 144 6.22 -0.69 -6.09
CA ASN A 144 5.30 -1.81 -6.32
C ASN A 144 3.84 -1.39 -6.13
N SER A 145 3.00 -1.79 -7.08
CA SER A 145 1.57 -1.54 -7.20
C SER A 145 1.20 -0.06 -7.29
N ILE A 146 1.57 0.55 -8.42
CA ILE A 146 1.28 1.95 -8.77
C ILE A 146 -0.16 2.04 -9.29
N PRO A 147 -1.13 2.49 -8.46
CA PRO A 147 -2.54 2.45 -8.84
C PRO A 147 -2.84 3.40 -9.99
N ALA A 148 -2.05 4.47 -10.14
CA ALA A 148 -2.32 5.54 -11.09
C ALA A 148 -2.11 5.17 -12.58
N LEU A 149 -1.58 3.99 -12.88
CA LEU A 149 -1.47 3.47 -14.25
C LEU A 149 -2.71 2.73 -14.72
N ASP A 150 -3.63 2.37 -13.81
CA ASP A 150 -4.94 1.87 -14.19
C ASP A 150 -6.00 2.97 -13.98
N PRO A 151 -6.59 3.53 -15.04
CA PRO A 151 -7.64 4.56 -14.91
C PRO A 151 -8.93 4.03 -14.25
N TYR A 152 -9.03 2.73 -13.97
CA TYR A 152 -10.10 2.08 -13.22
C TYR A 152 -9.67 1.72 -11.78
N ALA A 153 -8.56 2.29 -11.28
CA ALA A 153 -8.02 2.11 -9.94
C ALA A 153 -8.97 2.63 -8.85
N GLY A 154 -9.91 1.77 -8.54
CA GLY A 154 -10.95 1.90 -7.53
C GLY A 154 -11.74 0.61 -7.37
N SER A 155 -11.65 -0.32 -8.34
CA SER A 155 -12.17 -1.68 -8.24
C SER A 155 -11.54 -2.58 -9.31
N LYS A 156 -10.57 -3.42 -8.93
CA LYS A 156 -10.04 -4.51 -9.78
C LYS A 156 -9.51 -4.04 -11.14
N GLY A 157 -8.54 -3.12 -11.13
CA GLY A 157 -7.76 -2.81 -12.33
C GLY A 157 -7.06 -4.04 -12.89
N GLY A 158 -6.92 -4.10 -14.21
CA GLY A 158 -6.35 -5.22 -14.96
C GLY A 158 -4.82 -5.18 -15.08
N ILE A 159 -4.19 -4.08 -14.65
CA ILE A 159 -2.74 -3.89 -14.70
C ILE A 159 -2.21 -3.62 -13.30
N ASP A 160 -1.17 -4.34 -12.91
CA ASP A 160 -0.38 -4.07 -11.71
C ASP A 160 1.09 -3.86 -12.09
N VAL A 161 1.77 -2.90 -11.46
CA VAL A 161 3.21 -2.65 -11.69
C VAL A 161 4.01 -3.26 -10.56
N ARG A 162 4.97 -4.12 -10.88
CA ARG A 162 5.93 -4.68 -9.91
C ARG A 162 7.28 -4.00 -10.07
N GLY A 163 7.49 -2.96 -9.28
CA GLY A 163 8.78 -2.28 -9.14
C GLY A 163 9.59 -2.80 -7.94
N ASP A 164 10.36 -1.92 -7.33
CA ASP A 164 11.17 -2.25 -6.16
C ASP A 164 10.32 -2.71 -4.96
N GLY A 165 10.86 -3.67 -4.20
CA GLY A 165 10.16 -4.33 -3.11
C GLY A 165 9.01 -5.27 -3.52
N GLY A 166 8.80 -5.47 -4.83
CA GLY A 166 7.88 -6.45 -5.41
C GLY A 166 8.56 -7.78 -5.77
N LEU A 167 7.74 -8.77 -6.14
CA LEU A 167 8.21 -10.02 -6.72
C LEU A 167 7.22 -10.53 -7.75
N ILE A 168 7.69 -11.39 -8.64
CA ILE A 168 6.83 -12.18 -9.53
C ILE A 168 7.08 -13.68 -9.36
N VAL A 169 6.04 -14.49 -9.55
CA VAL A 169 6.17 -15.95 -9.66
C VAL A 169 6.66 -16.28 -11.07
N VAL A 170 7.62 -17.21 -11.18
CA VAL A 170 8.30 -17.54 -12.45
C VAL A 170 8.40 -19.04 -12.68
N GLU A 171 8.80 -19.42 -13.88
CA GLU A 171 9.07 -20.81 -14.27
C GLU A 171 10.12 -21.45 -13.33
N PRO A 172 9.94 -22.73 -12.89
CA PRO A 172 8.91 -23.70 -13.28
C PRO A 172 7.77 -23.81 -12.26
N SER A 173 7.42 -22.73 -11.57
CA SER A 173 6.41 -22.74 -10.50
C SER A 173 5.03 -23.19 -10.97
N VAL A 174 4.27 -23.79 -10.05
CA VAL A 174 2.92 -24.33 -10.31
C VAL A 174 1.86 -23.45 -9.67
N HIS A 175 0.85 -23.10 -10.48
CA HIS A 175 -0.34 -22.39 -10.04
C HIS A 175 -1.34 -23.36 -9.39
N VAL A 176 -2.26 -22.85 -8.56
CA VAL A 176 -3.32 -23.66 -7.91
C VAL A 176 -4.22 -24.41 -8.90
N THR A 177 -4.26 -23.99 -10.17
CA THR A 177 -4.98 -24.69 -11.25
C THR A 177 -4.20 -25.90 -11.79
N GLY A 178 -2.94 -26.09 -11.41
CA GLY A 178 -2.00 -27.06 -11.99
C GLY A 178 -1.24 -26.56 -13.21
N ALA A 179 -1.56 -25.34 -13.71
CA ALA A 179 -0.81 -24.72 -14.80
C ALA A 179 0.58 -24.27 -14.32
N VAL A 180 1.58 -24.37 -15.20
CA VAL A 180 2.97 -24.01 -14.91
C VAL A 180 3.25 -22.61 -15.48
N TYR A 181 3.90 -21.76 -14.69
CA TYR A 181 4.42 -20.48 -15.17
C TYR A 181 5.52 -20.74 -16.22
N ARG A 182 5.51 -20.05 -17.35
CA ARG A 182 6.50 -20.25 -18.43
C ARG A 182 6.95 -18.95 -19.07
N TRP A 183 8.23 -18.84 -19.37
CA TRP A 183 8.75 -17.78 -20.22
C TRP A 183 8.39 -18.05 -21.68
N MET A 184 7.95 -17.01 -22.40
CA MET A 184 7.50 -17.11 -23.79
C MET A 184 8.14 -16.02 -24.66
N PRO A 185 8.76 -16.38 -25.80
CA PRO A 185 9.12 -17.75 -26.22
C PRO A 185 10.23 -18.41 -25.38
N GLY A 186 10.93 -17.65 -24.52
CA GLY A 186 11.94 -18.19 -23.62
C GLY A 186 12.49 -17.12 -22.67
N PHE A 187 13.27 -17.55 -21.67
CA PHE A 187 13.82 -16.64 -20.67
C PHE A 187 14.95 -15.74 -21.20
N ASP A 188 15.61 -16.14 -22.30
CA ASP A 188 16.72 -15.36 -22.87
C ASP A 188 16.28 -14.23 -23.79
N GLU A 189 14.97 -14.07 -24.00
CA GLU A 189 14.41 -12.95 -24.75
C GLU A 189 14.88 -11.61 -24.17
N PRO A 190 15.14 -10.61 -25.02
CA PRO A 190 15.66 -9.33 -24.57
C PRO A 190 14.64 -8.62 -23.67
N ILE A 191 15.16 -7.90 -22.67
CA ILE A 191 14.38 -6.94 -21.91
C ILE A 191 14.41 -5.60 -22.68
N ALA A 192 13.24 -5.09 -23.05
CA ALA A 192 13.07 -3.80 -23.68
C ALA A 192 13.00 -2.66 -22.65
N ASP A 193 13.24 -1.42 -23.11
CA ASP A 193 12.97 -0.23 -22.32
C ASP A 193 11.46 0.04 -22.23
N LEU A 194 11.05 0.72 -21.15
CA LEU A 194 9.71 1.29 -21.08
C LEU A 194 9.57 2.42 -22.12
N PRO A 195 8.40 2.58 -22.76
CA PRO A 195 8.11 3.76 -23.58
C PRO A 195 8.38 5.05 -22.80
N ASP A 196 9.01 6.05 -23.42
CA ASP A 196 9.45 7.27 -22.74
C ASP A 196 8.34 7.98 -21.96
N ARG A 197 7.12 8.00 -22.50
CA ARG A 197 5.95 8.60 -21.83
C ARG A 197 5.53 7.82 -20.59
N LEU A 198 5.56 6.49 -20.65
CA LEU A 198 5.28 5.63 -19.50
C LEU A 198 6.39 5.75 -18.45
N ARG A 199 7.66 5.77 -18.87
CA ARG A 199 8.80 6.04 -18.00
C ARG A 199 8.65 7.39 -17.30
N GLY A 200 8.32 8.46 -18.03
CA GLY A 200 8.08 9.78 -17.47
C GLY A 200 6.91 9.81 -16.47
N ARG A 201 5.82 9.07 -16.73
CA ARG A 201 4.72 8.95 -15.78
C ARG A 201 5.13 8.22 -14.50
N LEU A 202 5.90 7.15 -14.62
CA LEU A 202 6.47 6.41 -13.48
C LEU A 202 7.46 7.27 -12.69
N ALA A 203 8.24 8.12 -13.36
CA ALA A 203 9.13 9.12 -12.75
C ALA A 203 8.36 10.24 -12.05
N ALA A 204 7.20 10.66 -12.58
CA ALA A 204 6.34 11.61 -11.86
C ALA A 204 5.73 10.99 -10.59
N ASP A 205 5.60 9.66 -10.53
CA ASP A 205 5.32 8.91 -9.30
C ASP A 205 6.60 8.58 -8.48
N ASP A 206 7.81 8.89 -8.97
CA ASP A 206 9.10 8.81 -8.26
C ASP A 206 9.29 10.01 -7.32
N LEU A 207 8.65 11.15 -7.64
CA LEU A 207 8.30 12.16 -6.63
C LEU A 207 7.34 11.60 -5.56
N LEU A 208 6.94 10.32 -5.64
CA LEU A 208 6.25 9.58 -4.58
C LEU A 208 7.08 8.36 -4.08
N ALA A 209 8.38 8.27 -4.39
CA ALA A 209 9.31 7.32 -3.78
C ALA A 209 9.73 7.79 -2.40
N ARG A 210 9.44 6.99 -1.37
CA ARG A 210 9.83 7.35 0.00
C ARG A 210 11.35 7.30 0.18
N PRO A 211 12.04 8.40 0.53
CA PRO A 211 13.44 8.35 0.92
C PRO A 211 13.67 7.44 2.11
N ASN A 212 14.81 6.75 2.19
CA ASN A 212 15.11 5.86 3.32
C ASN A 212 15.17 6.58 4.67
N SER A 213 15.49 7.87 4.65
CA SER A 213 15.50 8.80 5.78
C SER A 213 14.10 9.25 6.22
N VAL A 214 13.05 8.82 5.51
CA VAL A 214 11.66 9.14 5.82
C VAL A 214 10.91 7.86 6.20
N THR A 215 10.19 7.88 7.31
CA THR A 215 9.42 6.73 7.78
C THR A 215 8.14 6.54 6.96
N PRO A 216 7.50 5.35 6.95
CA PRO A 216 6.24 5.16 6.25
C PRO A 216 5.13 6.14 6.66
N TYR A 217 5.15 6.55 7.93
CA TYR A 217 4.18 7.48 8.49
C TYR A 217 4.47 8.92 8.06
N GLY A 218 5.72 9.36 8.25
CA GLY A 218 6.19 10.69 7.81
C GLY A 218 5.98 10.88 6.31
N TRP A 219 6.22 9.83 5.54
CA TRP A 219 6.02 9.84 4.10
C TRP A 219 4.58 10.09 3.65
N MET A 220 3.63 9.38 4.24
CA MET A 220 2.22 9.58 3.89
C MET A 220 1.78 11.01 4.23
N ALA A 221 2.21 11.53 5.38
CA ALA A 221 1.92 12.90 5.77
C ALA A 221 2.58 13.93 4.82
N LEU A 222 3.83 13.70 4.41
CA LEU A 222 4.54 14.57 3.47
C LEU A 222 3.85 14.63 2.11
N ILE A 223 3.47 13.47 1.56
CA ILE A 223 2.76 13.41 0.29
C ILE A 223 1.38 14.07 0.37
N ASP A 224 0.61 13.81 1.43
CA ASP A 224 -0.70 14.43 1.62
C ASP A 224 -0.59 15.96 1.71
N GLU A 225 0.38 16.48 2.46
CA GLU A 225 0.58 17.94 2.57
C GLU A 225 1.15 18.55 1.28
N ALA A 226 2.06 17.88 0.58
CA ALA A 226 2.54 18.32 -0.72
C ALA A 226 1.41 18.37 -1.76
N ALA A 227 0.46 17.42 -1.73
CA ALA A 227 -0.73 17.45 -2.58
C ALA A 227 -1.66 18.62 -2.21
N ASN A 228 -1.85 18.90 -0.92
CA ASN A 228 -2.63 20.06 -0.45
C ASN A 228 -2.00 21.38 -0.93
N VAL A 229 -0.67 21.51 -0.85
CA VAL A 229 0.06 22.68 -1.36
C VAL A 229 -0.16 22.80 -2.86
N ARG A 230 0.04 21.73 -3.65
CA ARG A 230 -0.12 21.78 -5.12
C ARG A 230 -1.53 22.18 -5.55
N GLY A 231 -2.55 21.78 -4.80
CA GLY A 231 -3.96 22.10 -5.07
C GLY A 231 -4.45 23.43 -4.50
N ALA A 232 -3.59 24.24 -3.86
CA ALA A 232 -4.00 25.47 -3.20
C ALA A 232 -4.52 26.52 -4.20
N ALA A 233 -5.71 27.05 -3.93
CA ALA A 233 -6.32 28.10 -4.74
C ALA A 233 -5.53 29.42 -4.65
N GLU A 234 -5.56 30.19 -5.73
CA GLU A 234 -4.99 31.54 -5.76
C GLU A 234 -5.55 32.41 -4.62
N GLY A 235 -4.67 33.17 -3.96
CA GLY A 235 -5.00 33.92 -2.74
C GLY A 235 -4.87 33.14 -1.43
N SER A 236 -4.69 31.81 -1.47
CA SER A 236 -4.50 30.96 -0.27
C SER A 236 -3.18 30.19 -0.22
N ARG A 237 -2.33 30.37 -1.24
CA ARG A 237 -1.10 29.59 -1.46
C ARG A 237 -0.09 29.77 -0.32
N HIS A 238 0.18 31.00 0.10
CA HIS A 238 1.13 31.32 1.19
C HIS A 238 0.70 30.66 2.50
N ASP A 239 -0.54 30.90 2.95
CA ASP A 239 -1.07 30.34 4.20
C ASP A 239 -1.15 28.81 4.19
N THR A 240 -1.38 28.22 3.01
CA THR A 240 -1.41 26.76 2.87
C THR A 240 -0.01 26.18 2.95
N LEU A 241 0.96 26.78 2.27
CA LEU A 241 2.37 26.38 2.32
C LEU A 241 2.93 26.50 3.74
N LEU A 242 2.68 27.62 4.43
CA LEU A 242 3.15 27.86 5.79
C LEU A 242 2.57 26.84 6.78
N ARG A 243 1.27 26.52 6.67
CA ARG A 243 0.63 25.50 7.53
C ARG A 243 1.13 24.09 7.22
N ALA A 244 1.33 23.75 5.95
CA ALA A 244 1.92 22.48 5.55
C ALA A 244 3.35 22.34 6.11
N ALA A 245 4.20 23.34 5.89
CA ALA A 245 5.56 23.39 6.42
C ALA A 245 5.60 23.28 7.94
N ASN A 246 4.69 23.94 8.66
CA ASN A 246 4.56 23.79 10.10
C ASN A 246 4.27 22.33 10.53
N ARG A 247 3.26 21.69 9.92
CA ARG A 247 2.86 20.31 10.25
C ARG A 247 3.93 19.28 9.91
N ILE A 248 4.64 19.48 8.81
CA ILE A 248 5.78 18.66 8.42
C ILE A 248 6.98 18.92 9.34
N GLY A 249 7.22 20.16 9.76
CA GLY A 249 8.25 20.50 10.74
C GLY A 249 8.09 19.76 12.06
N GLN A 250 6.86 19.54 12.52
CA GLN A 250 6.59 18.70 13.71
C GLN A 250 7.08 17.25 13.51
N LEU A 251 6.91 16.70 12.31
CA LEU A 251 7.38 15.36 11.96
C LEU A 251 8.89 15.30 11.76
N VAL A 252 9.51 16.41 11.33
CA VAL A 252 10.98 16.56 11.32
C VAL A 252 11.53 16.55 12.74
N GLY A 253 10.90 17.29 13.66
CA GLY A 253 11.26 17.26 15.08
C GLY A 253 11.04 15.89 15.74
N GLY A 254 10.12 15.08 15.19
CA GLY A 254 9.87 13.70 15.61
C GLY A 254 10.71 12.64 14.89
N GLU A 255 11.69 13.04 14.07
CA GLU A 255 12.55 12.12 13.29
C GLU A 255 11.80 11.21 12.31
N GLU A 256 10.56 11.55 11.94
CA GLU A 256 9.75 10.81 10.97
C GLU A 256 10.09 11.19 9.52
N ILE A 257 10.65 12.39 9.32
CA ILE A 257 11.05 12.98 8.03
C ILE A 257 12.37 13.73 8.25
N ASP A 258 13.34 13.60 7.37
CA ASP A 258 14.52 14.45 7.41
C ASP A 258 14.26 15.85 6.82
N TRP A 259 15.04 16.83 7.26
CA TRP A 259 14.89 18.24 6.84
C TRP A 259 14.95 18.42 5.32
N ALA A 260 15.89 17.74 4.64
CA ALA A 260 16.09 17.91 3.21
C ALA A 260 14.90 17.39 2.40
N SER A 261 14.35 16.23 2.76
CA SER A 261 13.13 15.69 2.17
C SER A 261 11.93 16.60 2.43
N ALA A 262 11.77 17.12 3.65
CA ALA A 262 10.69 18.06 3.96
C ALA A 262 10.75 19.33 3.09
N THR A 263 11.93 19.92 2.95
CA THR A 263 12.14 21.12 2.12
C THR A 263 11.90 20.84 0.65
N SER A 264 12.56 19.82 0.06
CA SER A 264 12.48 19.54 -1.38
C SER A 264 11.03 19.34 -1.83
N TYR A 265 10.28 18.50 -1.11
CA TYR A 265 8.92 18.13 -1.51
C TYR A 265 7.91 19.27 -1.40
N LEU A 266 8.03 20.12 -0.38
CA LEU A 266 7.13 21.26 -0.21
C LEU A 266 7.45 22.39 -1.21
N VAL A 267 8.73 22.65 -1.46
CA VAL A 267 9.18 23.64 -2.46
C VAL A 267 8.74 23.20 -3.86
N GLU A 268 9.00 21.95 -4.25
CA GLU A 268 8.58 21.41 -5.54
C GLU A 268 7.05 21.43 -5.72
N ALA A 269 6.29 21.13 -4.66
CA ALA A 269 4.84 21.19 -4.70
C ALA A 269 4.31 22.62 -4.91
N ALA A 270 4.94 23.61 -4.29
CA ALA A 270 4.58 25.02 -4.45
C ALA A 270 4.94 25.52 -5.86
N LEU A 271 6.14 25.19 -6.36
CA LEU A 271 6.60 25.58 -7.71
C LEU A 271 5.77 24.95 -8.84
N ALA A 272 5.12 23.80 -8.59
CA ALA A 272 4.30 23.11 -9.59
C ALA A 272 2.91 23.72 -9.82
N GLN A 273 2.54 24.79 -9.12
CA GLN A 273 1.27 25.50 -9.32
C GLN A 273 1.28 26.29 -10.65
N GLU A 274 0.11 26.55 -11.25
CA GLU A 274 0.01 27.33 -12.50
C GLU A 274 0.50 28.79 -12.37
N ALA A 275 0.44 29.36 -11.17
CA ALA A 275 0.95 30.69 -10.83
C ALA A 275 1.57 30.64 -9.43
N PRO A 276 2.79 30.08 -9.29
CA PRO A 276 3.42 29.91 -7.99
C PRO A 276 3.75 31.27 -7.37
N LEU A 277 3.97 31.26 -6.05
CA LEU A 277 4.60 32.40 -5.36
C LEU A 277 6.02 32.60 -5.90
N ASP A 278 6.64 33.72 -5.53
CA ASP A 278 8.05 33.93 -5.85
C ASP A 278 8.91 32.78 -5.25
N PRO A 279 9.87 32.21 -5.99
CA PRO A 279 10.69 31.09 -5.50
C PRO A 279 11.43 31.38 -4.19
N GLU A 280 11.93 32.61 -3.99
CA GLU A 280 12.62 32.99 -2.75
C GLU A 280 11.62 33.07 -1.59
N GLU A 281 10.41 33.59 -1.84
CA GLU A 281 9.31 33.58 -0.87
C GLU A 281 8.91 32.15 -0.47
N ILE A 282 8.86 31.20 -1.43
CA ILE A 282 8.56 29.79 -1.18
C ILE A 282 9.59 29.18 -0.23
N GLU A 283 10.88 29.35 -0.53
CA GLU A 283 11.97 28.80 0.30
C GLU A 283 11.94 29.36 1.73
N VAL A 284 11.79 30.69 1.87
CA VAL A 284 11.69 31.36 3.18
C VAL A 284 10.47 30.87 3.96
N THR A 285 9.32 30.72 3.30
CA THR A 285 8.07 30.25 3.93
C THR A 285 8.22 28.81 4.44
N VAL A 286 8.86 27.94 3.64
CA VAL A 286 9.13 26.55 4.03
C VAL A 286 10.10 26.49 5.22
N ASP A 287 11.24 27.20 5.18
CA ASP A 287 12.20 27.23 6.29
C ASP A 287 11.54 27.74 7.59
N HIS A 288 10.81 28.86 7.55
CA HIS A 288 10.11 29.40 8.70
C HIS A 288 9.08 28.41 9.28
N GLY A 289 8.26 27.79 8.42
CA GLY A 289 7.27 26.81 8.84
C GLY A 289 7.93 25.59 9.49
N LEU A 290 8.97 25.02 8.87
CA LEU A 290 9.69 23.87 9.40
C LEU A 290 10.34 24.18 10.76
N ARG A 291 11.04 25.32 10.89
CA ARG A 291 11.69 25.75 12.15
C ARG A 291 10.70 25.90 13.29
N PHE A 292 9.52 26.46 13.02
CA PHE A 292 8.48 26.56 14.02
C PHE A 292 7.93 25.18 14.38
N GLY A 293 7.65 24.33 13.37
CA GLY A 293 7.11 22.99 13.57
C GLY A 293 7.99 22.10 14.43
N VAL A 294 9.32 22.15 14.25
CA VAL A 294 10.29 21.35 15.03
C VAL A 294 10.20 21.62 16.54
N GLN A 295 9.71 22.79 16.96
CA GLN A 295 9.53 23.13 18.37
C GLN A 295 8.34 22.39 19.03
N SER A 296 7.51 21.68 18.24
CA SER A 296 6.42 20.85 18.72
C SER A 296 6.46 19.45 18.08
N PRO A 297 7.46 18.60 18.43
CA PRO A 297 7.66 17.30 17.78
C PRO A 297 6.44 16.39 17.82
N ARG A 298 6.20 15.68 16.70
CA ARG A 298 5.14 14.68 16.55
C ARG A 298 5.72 13.42 15.90
N THR A 299 5.45 12.26 16.49
CA THR A 299 5.85 10.95 15.94
C THR A 299 4.63 10.16 15.48
N ALA A 300 4.86 9.04 14.81
CA ALA A 300 3.81 8.08 14.51
C ALA A 300 3.11 7.62 15.81
N PRO A 301 1.77 7.52 15.81
CA PRO A 301 1.08 6.85 16.91
C PRO A 301 1.62 5.42 17.04
N PRO A 302 1.82 4.91 18.27
CA PRO A 302 2.36 3.57 18.46
C PRO A 302 1.50 2.54 17.72
N ALA A 303 2.15 1.68 16.92
CA ALA A 303 1.48 0.53 16.32
C ALA A 303 1.08 -0.43 17.44
N PHE A 304 -0.16 -0.93 17.45
CA PHE A 304 -0.58 -1.91 18.44
C PHE A 304 0.26 -3.19 18.31
N THR A 305 1.13 -3.46 19.27
CA THR A 305 2.02 -4.63 19.29
C THR A 305 1.29 -5.93 19.68
N GLY A 306 0.07 -5.81 20.21
CA GLY A 306 -0.84 -6.91 20.47
C GLY A 306 -2.28 -6.46 20.75
N ARG A 307 -3.17 -7.44 21.00
CA ARG A 307 -4.59 -7.19 21.34
C ARG A 307 -4.73 -6.35 22.61
N GLU A 308 -3.85 -6.57 23.59
CA GLU A 308 -3.85 -5.86 24.86
C GLU A 308 -3.58 -4.36 24.66
N ASP A 309 -2.55 -4.00 23.88
CA ASP A 309 -2.23 -2.61 23.54
C ASP A 309 -3.36 -1.92 22.77
N ALA A 310 -4.02 -2.66 21.87
CA ALA A 310 -5.16 -2.16 21.12
C ALA A 310 -6.36 -1.87 22.03
N LEU A 311 -6.62 -2.73 23.03
CA LEU A 311 -7.68 -2.52 24.01
C LEU A 311 -7.34 -1.38 24.98
N ALA A 312 -6.08 -1.26 25.41
CA ALA A 312 -5.62 -0.16 26.26
C ALA A 312 -5.80 1.20 25.57
N SER A 313 -5.39 1.30 24.30
CA SER A 313 -5.61 2.52 23.50
C SER A 313 -7.10 2.86 23.32
N LEU A 314 -7.94 1.84 23.12
CA LEU A 314 -9.40 2.05 23.03
C LEU A 314 -10.01 2.50 24.36
N ALA A 315 -9.48 2.02 25.50
CA ALA A 315 -9.90 2.48 26.82
C ALA A 315 -9.58 3.97 27.03
N VAL A 316 -8.41 4.43 26.59
CA VAL A 316 -8.03 5.86 26.59
C VAL A 316 -8.99 6.67 25.74
N ILE A 317 -9.30 6.23 24.51
CA ILE A 317 -10.29 6.89 23.65
C ILE A 317 -11.64 7.01 24.38
N GLY A 318 -12.12 5.93 24.99
CA GLY A 318 -13.38 5.92 25.73
C GLY A 318 -13.37 6.89 26.92
N GLU A 319 -12.25 7.02 27.62
CA GLU A 319 -12.13 7.92 28.76
C GLU A 319 -12.14 9.39 28.35
N VAL A 320 -11.41 9.75 27.29
CA VAL A 320 -11.44 11.10 26.74
C VAL A 320 -12.85 11.48 26.29
N VAL A 321 -13.54 10.58 25.59
CA VAL A 321 -14.93 10.81 25.15
C VAL A 321 -15.86 11.11 26.33
N ARG A 322 -15.66 10.48 27.50
CA ARG A 322 -16.46 10.74 28.71
C ARG A 322 -16.16 12.06 29.39
N ARG A 323 -14.92 12.56 29.26
CA ARG A 323 -14.44 13.77 29.94
C ARG A 323 -14.64 15.04 29.14
N LEU A 324 -14.79 14.93 27.83
CA LEU A 324 -15.03 16.09 26.97
C LEU A 324 -16.37 16.75 27.33
N ASP A 325 -16.34 18.08 27.37
CA ASP A 325 -17.56 18.87 27.41
C ASP A 325 -18.18 18.85 26.01
N TRP A 326 -19.36 18.26 25.90
CA TRP A 326 -20.10 18.12 24.66
C TRP A 326 -21.24 19.15 24.65
N PRO A 327 -20.96 20.42 24.30
CA PRO A 327 -21.99 21.44 24.27
C PRO A 327 -23.06 21.05 23.24
N ASP A 328 -24.29 21.47 23.50
CA ASP A 328 -25.44 21.35 22.60
C ASP A 328 -26.01 19.93 22.30
N HIS A 329 -27.12 19.91 21.55
CA HIS A 329 -27.82 18.69 21.19
C HIS A 329 -27.08 17.83 20.15
N ALA A 330 -26.16 18.39 19.36
CA ALA A 330 -25.26 17.65 18.49
C ALA A 330 -24.17 16.96 19.32
N GLY A 331 -23.60 17.63 20.31
CA GLY A 331 -22.61 17.07 21.23
C GLY A 331 -23.09 15.80 21.95
N LYS A 332 -24.33 15.82 22.48
CA LYS A 332 -24.91 14.60 23.08
C LYS A 332 -25.01 13.43 22.10
N ARG A 333 -25.36 13.70 20.83
CA ARG A 333 -25.41 12.64 19.79
C ARG A 333 -24.03 12.11 19.46
N HIS A 334 -23.04 12.99 19.34
CA HIS A 334 -21.64 12.61 19.09
C HIS A 334 -21.11 11.70 20.18
N PHE A 335 -21.31 12.08 21.45
CA PHE A 335 -20.97 11.26 22.61
C PHE A 335 -21.57 9.86 22.52
N GLU A 336 -22.89 9.76 22.32
CA GLU A 336 -23.58 8.46 22.25
C GLU A 336 -23.08 7.58 21.11
N VAL A 337 -22.82 8.16 19.93
CA VAL A 337 -22.29 7.44 18.77
C VAL A 337 -20.85 6.98 19.01
N LEU A 338 -19.98 7.83 19.57
CA LEU A 338 -18.61 7.45 19.91
C LEU A 338 -18.58 6.35 20.98
N MET A 339 -19.45 6.42 21.99
CA MET A 339 -19.59 5.37 23.00
C MET A 339 -20.12 4.05 22.42
N ALA A 340 -21.01 4.09 21.43
CA ALA A 340 -21.42 2.89 20.71
C ALA A 340 -20.25 2.28 19.91
N HIS A 341 -19.47 3.11 19.21
CA HIS A 341 -18.29 2.68 18.47
C HIS A 341 -17.20 2.10 19.37
N THR A 342 -16.94 2.66 20.55
CA THR A 342 -15.98 2.08 21.49
C THR A 342 -16.40 0.69 21.94
N ARG A 343 -17.68 0.45 22.25
CA ARG A 343 -18.19 -0.90 22.59
C ARG A 343 -18.04 -1.90 21.45
N ILE A 344 -18.37 -1.51 20.23
CA ILE A 344 -18.23 -2.37 19.04
C ILE A 344 -16.75 -2.70 18.79
N ALA A 345 -15.88 -1.70 18.84
CA ALA A 345 -14.44 -1.84 18.65
C ALA A 345 -13.81 -2.76 19.72
N THR A 346 -14.27 -2.70 20.97
CA THR A 346 -13.81 -3.59 22.05
C THR A 346 -14.09 -5.05 21.72
N ARG A 347 -15.32 -5.36 21.26
CA ARG A 347 -15.67 -6.73 20.82
C ARG A 347 -14.84 -7.17 19.61
N ALA A 348 -14.52 -6.24 18.70
CA ALA A 348 -13.68 -6.49 17.54
C ALA A 348 -12.18 -6.56 17.82
N GLY A 349 -11.72 -6.23 19.04
CA GLY A 349 -10.33 -6.36 19.46
C GLY A 349 -9.45 -5.12 19.25
N GLY A 350 -10.03 -3.94 19.02
CA GLY A 350 -9.28 -2.69 18.99
C GLY A 350 -9.87 -1.60 18.08
N PRO A 351 -9.27 -0.40 18.09
CA PRO A 351 -9.80 0.78 17.40
C PRO A 351 -9.50 0.79 15.89
N GLY A 352 -8.59 -0.08 15.41
CA GLY A 352 -7.91 0.07 14.12
C GLY A 352 -8.74 -0.30 12.87
N ARG A 353 -9.52 -1.39 12.94
CA ARG A 353 -10.43 -1.88 11.88
C ARG A 353 -11.54 -2.74 12.50
N TYR A 354 -12.75 -2.21 12.60
CA TYR A 354 -13.91 -2.98 13.03
C TYR A 354 -15.12 -2.70 12.14
N TRP A 355 -15.99 -3.68 11.99
CA TRP A 355 -17.19 -3.56 11.17
C TRP A 355 -18.36 -3.02 12.01
N ALA A 356 -19.09 -2.04 11.48
CA ALA A 356 -20.33 -1.57 12.09
C ALA A 356 -21.31 -1.04 11.02
N ALA A 357 -22.54 -1.56 11.03
CA ALA A 357 -23.67 -1.00 10.29
C ALA A 357 -24.37 0.11 11.09
N GLU A 358 -25.00 1.07 10.42
CA GLU A 358 -25.79 2.13 11.07
C GLU A 358 -26.86 1.55 12.01
N ARG A 359 -27.47 0.43 11.63
CA ARG A 359 -28.44 -0.29 12.47
C ARG A 359 -27.80 -0.83 13.75
N THR A 360 -26.59 -1.36 13.68
CA THR A 360 -25.85 -1.89 14.84
C THR A 360 -25.50 -0.76 15.80
N VAL A 361 -25.05 0.38 15.28
CA VAL A 361 -24.73 1.56 16.09
C VAL A 361 -26.00 2.12 16.75
N ALA A 362 -27.11 2.21 16.00
CA ALA A 362 -28.40 2.63 16.55
C ALA A 362 -28.87 1.72 17.70
N GLN A 363 -28.75 0.39 17.54
CA GLN A 363 -29.05 -0.59 18.58
C GLN A 363 -28.18 -0.39 19.83
N GLU A 364 -26.87 -0.16 19.67
CA GLU A 364 -25.95 0.14 20.77
C GLU A 364 -26.25 1.45 21.49
N MET A 365 -26.92 2.39 20.83
CA MET A 365 -27.42 3.63 21.40
C MET A 365 -28.81 3.47 22.04
N GLY A 366 -29.48 2.32 21.87
CA GLY A 366 -30.86 2.12 22.33
C GLY A 366 -31.90 2.88 21.50
N THR A 367 -31.65 3.13 20.22
CA THR A 367 -32.56 3.82 19.30
C THR A 367 -32.75 3.05 17.99
N ASP A 368 -33.86 3.30 17.30
CA ASP A 368 -34.14 2.81 15.95
C ASP A 368 -33.90 3.88 14.87
N ASN A 369 -33.60 5.12 15.27
CA ASN A 369 -33.44 6.25 14.37
C ASN A 369 -32.07 6.24 13.66
N ARG A 370 -32.01 5.56 12.50
CA ARG A 370 -30.79 5.47 11.67
C ARG A 370 -30.33 6.81 11.09
N ASN A 371 -31.24 7.76 10.84
CA ASN A 371 -30.87 9.07 10.31
C ASN A 371 -30.07 9.88 11.34
N ARG A 372 -30.38 9.72 12.63
CA ARG A 372 -29.62 10.31 13.73
C ARG A 372 -28.17 9.81 13.74
N VAL A 373 -27.97 8.50 13.53
CA VAL A 373 -26.64 7.87 13.46
C VAL A 373 -25.87 8.36 12.23
N ARG A 374 -26.51 8.40 11.06
CA ARG A 374 -25.88 8.83 9.81
C ARG A 374 -25.33 10.25 9.89
N ARG A 375 -26.16 11.19 10.36
CA ARG A 375 -25.74 12.59 10.52
C ARG A 375 -24.56 12.72 11.48
N ALA A 376 -24.61 12.03 12.62
CA ALA A 376 -23.50 12.03 13.57
C ALA A 376 -22.23 11.38 13.00
N HIS A 377 -22.34 10.34 12.16
CA HIS A 377 -21.18 9.78 11.46
C HIS A 377 -20.53 10.79 10.50
N GLU A 378 -21.31 11.56 9.76
CA GLU A 378 -20.80 12.61 8.85
C GLU A 378 -20.05 13.68 9.66
N GLU A 379 -20.68 14.24 10.68
CA GLU A 379 -20.10 15.26 11.56
C GLU A 379 -18.84 14.75 12.29
N LEU A 380 -18.85 13.52 12.84
CA LEU A 380 -17.69 12.92 13.52
C LEU A 380 -16.53 12.56 12.58
N GLN A 381 -16.80 12.36 11.29
CA GLN A 381 -15.74 12.17 10.30
C GLN A 381 -15.06 13.51 9.99
N GLU A 382 -15.83 14.59 9.85
CA GLU A 382 -15.29 15.95 9.68
C GLU A 382 -14.45 16.37 10.89
N LEU A 383 -14.92 16.05 12.10
CA LEU A 383 -14.19 16.29 13.35
C LEU A 383 -13.01 15.31 13.57
N GLY A 384 -12.81 14.33 12.68
CA GLY A 384 -11.66 13.43 12.70
C GLY A 384 -11.71 12.28 13.71
N TRP A 385 -12.83 12.06 14.39
CA TRP A 385 -13.01 10.98 15.37
C TRP A 385 -13.21 9.61 14.71
N LEU A 386 -13.92 9.57 13.58
CA LEU A 386 -14.24 8.35 12.83
C LEU A 386 -13.64 8.41 11.43
N LYS A 387 -13.19 7.27 10.91
CA LYS A 387 -12.76 7.11 9.51
C LYS A 387 -13.32 5.83 8.91
N VAL A 388 -13.91 5.94 7.72
CA VAL A 388 -14.30 4.77 6.91
C VAL A 388 -13.06 4.21 6.22
N ILE A 389 -12.79 2.93 6.44
CA ILE A 389 -11.65 2.19 5.87
C ILE A 389 -12.07 1.37 4.66
N ALA A 390 -13.32 0.89 4.65
CA ALA A 390 -13.92 0.16 3.54
C ALA A 390 -15.45 0.21 3.63
N GLU A 391 -16.14 0.13 2.50
CA GLU A 391 -17.60 0.01 2.43
C GLU A 391 -18.02 -1.33 1.80
N SER A 392 -19.11 -1.92 2.30
CA SER A 392 -19.65 -3.14 1.69
C SER A 392 -20.38 -2.82 0.38
N LYS A 393 -20.32 -3.76 -0.57
CA LYS A 393 -21.12 -3.69 -1.81
C LYS A 393 -22.60 -3.79 -1.43
N GLY A 394 -23.30 -2.65 -1.48
CA GLY A 394 -24.71 -2.52 -1.12
C GLY A 394 -24.99 -1.48 -0.02
N GLY A 395 -23.97 -0.82 0.55
CA GLY A 395 -24.14 0.32 1.48
C GLY A 395 -24.71 -0.06 2.86
N GLN A 396 -24.81 -1.35 3.17
CA GLN A 396 -25.46 -1.84 4.40
C GLN A 396 -24.53 -1.85 5.63
N GLY A 397 -23.22 -1.66 5.46
CA GLY A 397 -22.26 -1.57 6.57
C GLY A 397 -20.88 -1.10 6.13
N ARG A 398 -20.13 -0.51 7.07
CA ARG A 398 -18.80 0.04 6.84
C ARG A 398 -17.78 -0.55 7.80
N THR A 399 -16.53 -0.65 7.35
CA THR A 399 -15.39 -0.86 8.23
C THR A 399 -14.90 0.49 8.72
N TRP A 400 -14.87 0.66 10.03
CA TRP A 400 -14.52 1.90 10.71
C TRP A 400 -13.16 1.78 11.39
N ARG A 401 -12.56 2.96 11.61
CA ARG A 401 -11.51 3.22 12.57
C ARG A 401 -11.97 4.37 13.46
N ILE A 402 -11.87 4.19 14.77
CA ILE A 402 -12.04 5.26 15.76
C ILE A 402 -10.67 5.72 16.23
N LYS A 403 -10.47 7.02 16.42
CA LYS A 403 -9.22 7.59 16.92
C LYS A 403 -9.48 8.90 17.66
N LEU A 404 -8.52 9.32 18.48
CA LEU A 404 -8.50 10.68 19.02
C LEU A 404 -8.11 11.66 17.91
N PRO A 405 -8.88 12.74 17.68
CA PRO A 405 -8.47 13.85 16.83
C PRO A 405 -7.22 14.54 17.39
N ALA A 406 -6.37 15.07 16.50
CA ALA A 406 -5.13 15.72 16.90
C ALA A 406 -5.37 16.93 17.81
N ASN A 407 -6.41 17.73 17.53
CA ASN A 407 -6.78 18.89 18.34
C ASN A 407 -7.23 18.54 19.78
N VAL A 408 -7.67 17.30 20.03
CA VAL A 408 -8.08 16.84 21.37
C VAL A 408 -6.88 16.34 22.18
N LEU A 409 -5.86 15.79 21.51
CA LEU A 409 -4.60 15.36 22.15
C LEU A 409 -3.79 16.54 22.72
N HIS A 410 -4.01 17.76 22.21
CA HIS A 410 -3.25 18.94 22.63
C HIS A 410 -3.95 19.77 23.74
N THR A 411 -5.20 19.45 24.10
CA THR A 411 -5.99 20.25 25.07
C THR A 411 -6.22 19.55 26.41
N HIS A 412 -5.92 18.26 26.53
CA HIS A 412 -6.07 17.51 27.78
C HIS A 412 -4.81 16.65 28.01
N PRO A 413 -4.11 16.84 29.14
CA PRO A 413 -2.85 16.15 29.45
C PRO A 413 -3.01 14.64 29.69
#